data_AF-A0A937BC35-F1
#
_entry.id   AF-A0A937BC35-F1
#
_cell.length_a   1.000
_cell.length_b   1.000
_cell.length_c   1.000
_cell.angle_alpha   90.00
_cell.angle_beta   90.00
_cell.angle_gamma   90.00
#
_symmetry.space_group_name_H-M   'P 1'
#
loop_
_entity.id
_entity.type
_entity.pdbx_description
1 polymer ?
#
loop_
_entity_poly.entity_id
_entity_poly.type
_entity_poly.pdbx_seq_one_letter_code
_entity_poly.pdbx_strand_id
1 'polypeptide(L)'
;MTREECYSILEIPSGSDAAAVRTAYKRMAKKWHPDLNRHPDAKEIFQRIQKAYTLLIKSYLPMESLIRKAEAMQQNIDPKEELRRRREDLRKRVLEQRAREKEHLMQLYMQQLGKMLQKDRITRYRLIYLLNLLFVSISLLLALGILFSGFYFIGFQSLYFVVLLFIGIGIPNYFAWRFLLEFSFLVRGRIPTNYFAS
;
A
#
# COMPACT_ATOMS: atom_id res chain seq x y z
N MET A 1 -41.72 -61.68 2.73
CA MET A 1 -41.77 -60.49 3.60
C MET A 1 -42.39 -59.36 2.81
N THR A 2 -43.59 -58.93 3.17
CA THR A 2 -44.32 -57.87 2.44
C THR A 2 -43.84 -56.48 2.86
N ARG A 3 -44.26 -55.43 2.13
CA ARG A 3 -43.89 -54.05 2.45
C ARG A 3 -44.53 -53.61 3.77
N GLU A 4 -45.77 -54.02 4.05
CA GLU A 4 -46.42 -53.76 5.35
C GLU A 4 -45.64 -54.40 6.50
N GLU A 5 -45.23 -55.66 6.35
CA GLU A 5 -44.40 -56.35 7.35
C GLU A 5 -43.08 -55.62 7.62
N CYS A 6 -42.48 -55.01 6.60
CA CYS A 6 -41.24 -54.24 6.78
C CYS A 6 -41.45 -52.97 7.62
N TYR A 7 -42.58 -52.27 7.46
CA TYR A 7 -42.91 -51.10 8.29
C TYR A 7 -43.19 -51.52 9.74
N SER A 8 -43.90 -52.63 9.93
CA SER A 8 -44.16 -53.21 11.25
C SER A 8 -42.88 -53.61 11.98
N ILE A 9 -41.93 -54.26 11.29
CA ILE A 9 -40.63 -54.65 11.86
C ILE A 9 -39.78 -53.43 12.28
N LEU A 10 -39.91 -52.30 11.58
CA LEU A 10 -39.21 -51.06 11.92
C LEU A 10 -39.98 -50.17 12.92
N GLU A 11 -41.16 -50.63 13.36
CA GLU A 11 -42.10 -49.90 14.23
C GLU A 11 -42.38 -48.48 13.70
N ILE A 12 -42.73 -48.39 12.42
CA ILE A 12 -43.12 -47.12 11.76
C ILE A 12 -44.44 -47.29 11.00
N PRO A 13 -45.21 -46.20 10.78
CA PRO A 13 -46.43 -46.24 10.00
C PRO A 13 -46.19 -46.68 8.54
N SER A 14 -47.13 -47.44 7.99
CA SER A 14 -47.17 -47.76 6.57
C SER A 14 -47.15 -46.49 5.72
N GLY A 15 -46.24 -46.40 4.74
CA GLY A 15 -46.09 -45.24 3.87
C GLY A 15 -45.15 -44.13 4.38
N SER A 16 -44.45 -44.35 5.50
CA SER A 16 -43.41 -43.42 6.00
C SER A 16 -42.35 -43.09 4.95
N ASP A 17 -41.77 -41.87 4.96
CA ASP A 17 -40.77 -41.45 3.96
C ASP A 17 -39.41 -42.16 4.14
N ALA A 18 -38.50 -41.97 3.18
CA ALA A 18 -37.17 -42.56 3.21
C ALA A 18 -36.30 -42.07 4.40
N ALA A 19 -36.47 -40.83 4.86
CA ALA A 19 -35.77 -40.29 6.02
C ALA A 19 -36.26 -40.92 7.34
N ALA A 20 -37.56 -41.12 7.48
CA ALA A 20 -38.20 -41.81 8.61
C ALA A 20 -37.75 -43.28 8.69
N VAL A 21 -37.72 -43.98 7.55
CA VAL A 21 -37.19 -45.36 7.46
C VAL A 21 -35.72 -45.43 7.90
N ARG A 22 -34.86 -44.49 7.46
CA ARG A 22 -33.44 -44.42 7.90
C ARG A 22 -33.30 -44.15 9.39
N THR A 23 -34.15 -43.28 9.92
CA THR A 23 -34.11 -42.90 11.34
C THR A 23 -34.54 -44.05 12.23
N ALA A 24 -35.63 -44.73 11.85
CA ALA A 24 -36.12 -45.93 12.53
C ALA A 24 -35.11 -47.08 12.48
N TYR A 25 -34.46 -47.31 11.33
CA TYR A 25 -33.39 -48.29 11.22
C TYR A 25 -32.22 -47.98 12.17
N LYS A 26 -31.73 -46.73 12.23
CA LYS A 26 -30.66 -46.36 13.18
C LYS A 26 -31.04 -46.63 14.63
N ARG A 27 -32.29 -46.29 15.00
CA ARG A 27 -32.84 -46.55 16.34
C ARG A 27 -32.89 -48.04 16.65
N MET A 28 -33.45 -48.85 15.75
CA MET A 28 -33.59 -50.30 15.92
C MET A 28 -32.26 -51.04 15.86
N ALA A 29 -31.35 -50.63 14.98
CA ALA A 29 -30.01 -51.19 14.87
C ALA A 29 -29.21 -50.99 16.15
N LYS A 30 -29.33 -49.82 16.80
CA LYS A 30 -28.70 -49.58 18.10
C LYS A 30 -29.34 -50.41 19.22
N LYS A 31 -30.66 -50.61 19.18
CA LYS A 31 -31.44 -51.39 20.17
C LYS A 31 -31.16 -52.89 20.10
N TRP A 32 -31.00 -53.44 18.90
CA TRP A 32 -30.86 -54.89 18.65
C TRP A 32 -29.48 -55.31 18.14
N HIS A 33 -28.46 -54.46 18.27
CA HIS A 33 -27.11 -54.81 17.83
C HIS A 33 -26.60 -56.05 18.60
N PRO A 34 -26.09 -57.09 17.94
CA PRO A 34 -25.67 -58.33 18.61
C PRO A 34 -24.56 -58.11 19.65
N ASP A 35 -23.71 -57.09 19.46
CA ASP A 35 -22.64 -56.78 20.44
C ASP A 35 -23.13 -55.95 21.63
N LEU A 36 -24.25 -55.23 21.51
CA LEU A 36 -24.77 -54.34 22.56
C LEU A 36 -25.97 -54.95 23.31
N ASN A 37 -26.73 -55.83 22.67
CA ASN A 37 -27.93 -56.45 23.21
C ASN A 37 -27.69 -57.93 23.51
N ARG A 38 -27.88 -58.33 24.77
CA ARG A 38 -27.65 -59.68 25.28
C ARG A 38 -28.81 -60.65 25.03
N HIS A 39 -29.87 -60.23 24.34
CA HIS A 39 -31.00 -61.09 24.04
C HIS A 39 -30.57 -62.25 23.12
N PRO A 40 -30.97 -63.50 23.40
CA PRO A 40 -30.56 -64.67 22.61
C PRO A 40 -30.90 -64.52 21.11
N ASP A 41 -32.05 -63.91 20.81
CA ASP A 41 -32.50 -63.69 19.43
C ASP A 41 -32.06 -62.35 18.81
N ALA A 42 -31.22 -61.55 19.49
CA ALA A 42 -30.83 -60.22 19.01
C ALA A 42 -30.25 -60.26 17.60
N LYS A 43 -29.45 -61.28 17.28
CA LYS A 43 -28.87 -61.49 15.95
C LYS A 43 -29.93 -61.71 14.88
N GLU A 44 -30.95 -62.53 15.16
CA GLU A 44 -32.01 -62.85 14.19
C GLU A 44 -32.94 -61.65 13.98
N ILE A 45 -33.31 -60.96 15.07
CA ILE A 45 -34.10 -59.74 15.02
C ILE A 45 -33.37 -58.65 14.24
N PHE A 46 -32.06 -58.47 14.47
CA PHE A 46 -31.22 -57.54 13.73
C PHE A 46 -31.18 -57.86 12.22
N GLN A 47 -31.08 -59.14 11.85
CA GLN A 47 -31.14 -59.55 10.45
C GLN A 47 -32.50 -59.24 9.80
N ARG A 48 -33.62 -59.43 10.53
CA ARG A 48 -34.96 -59.06 10.03
C ARG A 48 -35.09 -57.54 9.85
N ILE A 49 -34.58 -56.75 10.80
CA ILE A 49 -34.53 -55.28 10.72
C ILE A 49 -33.71 -54.83 9.50
N GLN A 50 -32.54 -55.43 9.26
CA GLN A 50 -31.68 -55.10 8.13
C GLN A 50 -32.33 -55.46 6.77
N LYS A 51 -32.99 -56.61 6.69
CA LYS A 51 -33.77 -57.02 5.51
C LYS A 51 -34.93 -56.05 5.24
N ALA A 52 -35.69 -55.69 6.28
CA ALA A 52 -36.80 -54.73 6.18
C ALA A 52 -36.34 -53.37 5.66
N TYR A 53 -35.26 -52.84 6.24
CA TYR A 53 -34.66 -51.57 5.83
C TYR A 53 -34.19 -51.60 4.37
N THR A 54 -33.51 -52.66 3.95
CA THR A 54 -32.96 -52.76 2.58
C THR A 54 -34.08 -52.80 1.54
N LEU A 55 -35.14 -53.58 1.79
CA LEU A 55 -36.30 -53.68 0.90
C LEU A 55 -37.03 -52.33 0.78
N LEU A 56 -37.27 -51.66 1.91
CA LEU A 56 -37.92 -50.36 1.91
C LEU A 56 -37.05 -49.31 1.21
N ILE A 57 -35.77 -49.19 1.54
CA ILE A 57 -34.88 -48.21 0.91
C ILE A 57 -34.75 -48.45 -0.59
N LYS A 58 -34.66 -49.70 -1.05
CA LYS A 58 -34.66 -50.02 -2.49
C LYS A 58 -35.91 -49.49 -3.18
N SER A 59 -37.08 -49.56 -2.53
CA SER A 59 -38.33 -49.02 -3.07
C SER A 59 -38.43 -47.48 -3.07
N TYR A 60 -37.62 -46.80 -2.25
CA TYR A 60 -37.55 -45.34 -2.16
C TYR A 60 -36.38 -44.72 -2.93
N LEU A 61 -35.44 -45.51 -3.43
CA LEU A 61 -34.30 -44.96 -4.16
C LEU A 61 -34.83 -44.29 -5.44
N PRO A 62 -34.53 -42.99 -5.66
CA PRO A 62 -34.83 -42.35 -6.94
C PRO A 62 -34.13 -43.12 -8.05
N MET A 63 -34.80 -43.32 -9.18
CA MET A 63 -34.28 -44.11 -10.30
C MET A 63 -32.88 -43.64 -10.72
N GLU A 64 -32.60 -42.34 -10.63
CA GLU A 64 -31.29 -41.73 -10.90
C GLU A 64 -30.14 -42.27 -10.02
N SER A 65 -30.43 -42.65 -8.77
CA SER A 65 -29.42 -43.23 -7.86
C SER A 65 -29.16 -44.71 -8.13
N LEU A 66 -30.15 -45.43 -8.67
CA LEU A 66 -30.03 -46.82 -9.10
C LEU A 66 -29.30 -46.89 -10.44
N ILE A 67 -29.65 -46.00 -11.38
CA ILE A 67 -28.96 -45.83 -12.66
C ILE A 67 -27.49 -45.53 -12.41
N ARG A 68 -27.14 -44.52 -11.58
CA ARG A 68 -25.74 -44.23 -11.24
C ARG A 68 -24.97 -45.40 -10.61
N LYS A 69 -25.61 -46.18 -9.73
CA LYS A 69 -24.99 -47.37 -9.13
C LYS A 69 -24.83 -48.52 -10.14
N ALA A 70 -25.80 -48.70 -11.03
CA ALA A 70 -25.76 -49.69 -12.09
C ALA A 70 -24.73 -49.32 -13.16
N GLU A 71 -24.64 -48.05 -13.53
CA GLU A 71 -23.62 -47.48 -14.41
C GLU A 71 -22.23 -47.64 -13.81
N ALA A 72 -22.06 -47.32 -12.52
CA ALA A 72 -20.78 -47.53 -11.81
C ALA A 72 -20.39 -49.02 -11.73
N MET A 73 -21.37 -49.93 -11.58
CA MET A 73 -21.13 -51.38 -11.67
C MET A 73 -20.80 -51.84 -13.09
N GLN A 74 -21.48 -51.29 -14.11
CA GLN A 74 -21.26 -51.61 -15.52
C GLN A 74 -19.91 -51.10 -16.03
N GLN A 75 -19.42 -49.97 -15.51
CA GLN A 75 -18.17 -49.39 -15.97
C GLN A 75 -16.92 -50.11 -15.46
N ASN A 76 -17.04 -51.12 -14.57
CA ASN A 76 -15.90 -51.90 -14.06
C ASN A 76 -14.73 -51.03 -13.56
N ILE A 77 -15.05 -49.81 -13.10
CA ILE A 77 -14.09 -48.87 -12.54
C ILE A 77 -13.84 -49.36 -11.12
N ASP A 78 -12.60 -49.74 -10.81
CA ASP A 78 -12.22 -50.09 -9.44
C ASP A 78 -12.57 -48.91 -8.51
N PRO A 79 -13.50 -49.08 -7.55
CA PRO A 79 -13.90 -48.01 -6.63
C PRO A 79 -12.72 -47.39 -5.88
N LYS A 80 -11.64 -48.17 -5.70
CA LYS A 80 -10.40 -47.73 -5.04
C LYS A 80 -9.61 -46.76 -5.91
N GLU A 81 -9.61 -46.95 -7.23
CA GLU A 81 -8.89 -46.09 -8.19
C GLU A 81 -9.61 -44.75 -8.38
N GLU A 82 -10.94 -44.74 -8.41
CA GLU A 82 -11.71 -43.49 -8.43
C GLU A 82 -11.47 -42.66 -7.16
N LEU A 83 -11.48 -43.31 -5.99
CA LEU A 83 -11.12 -42.67 -4.72
C LEU A 83 -9.69 -42.11 -4.73
N ARG A 84 -8.75 -42.80 -5.38
CA ARG A 84 -7.36 -42.36 -5.51
C ARG A 84 -7.26 -41.09 -6.36
N ARG A 85 -7.89 -41.08 -7.54
CA ARG A 85 -8.00 -39.90 -8.41
C ARG A 85 -8.65 -38.72 -7.70
N ARG A 86 -9.73 -38.96 -6.96
CA ARG A 86 -10.45 -37.92 -6.21
C ARG A 86 -9.60 -37.32 -5.11
N ARG A 87 -8.80 -38.14 -4.41
CA ARG A 87 -7.82 -37.67 -3.41
C ARG A 87 -6.70 -36.85 -4.04
N GLU A 88 -6.20 -37.26 -5.20
CA GLU A 88 -5.17 -36.52 -5.95
C GLU A 88 -5.69 -35.17 -6.43
N ASP A 89 -6.90 -35.12 -6.97
CA ASP A 89 -7.58 -33.88 -7.37
C ASP A 89 -7.78 -32.93 -6.19
N LEU A 90 -8.25 -33.44 -5.04
CA LEU A 90 -8.39 -32.64 -3.82
C LEU A 90 -7.03 -32.09 -3.37
N ARG A 91 -5.98 -32.94 -3.34
CA ARG A 91 -4.62 -32.51 -2.99
C ARG A 91 -4.15 -31.39 -3.89
N LYS A 92 -4.35 -31.52 -5.21
CA LYS A 92 -3.96 -30.52 -6.19
C LYS A 92 -4.68 -29.19 -5.96
N ARG A 93 -6.00 -29.22 -5.75
CA ARG A 93 -6.80 -28.00 -5.44
C ARG A 93 -6.33 -27.31 -4.16
N VAL A 94 -6.03 -28.07 -3.11
CA VAL A 94 -5.52 -27.52 -1.84
C VAL A 94 -4.14 -26.89 -2.04
N LEU A 95 -3.25 -27.53 -2.81
CA LEU A 95 -1.94 -26.97 -3.14
C LEU A 95 -2.05 -25.68 -3.95
N GLU A 96 -2.94 -25.64 -4.95
CA GLU A 96 -3.21 -24.45 -5.73
C GLU A 96 -3.80 -23.31 -4.89
N GLN A 97 -4.72 -23.61 -3.96
CA GLN A 97 -5.23 -22.62 -3.02
C GLN A 97 -4.11 -22.05 -2.15
N ARG A 98 -3.27 -22.91 -1.57
CA ARG A 98 -2.11 -22.47 -0.77
C ARG A 98 -1.12 -21.66 -1.60
N ALA A 99 -0.94 -21.98 -2.88
CA ALA A 99 -0.11 -21.19 -3.78
C ALA A 99 -0.70 -19.79 -4.00
N ARG A 100 -2.00 -19.70 -4.30
CA ARG A 100 -2.70 -18.41 -4.46
C ARG A 100 -2.69 -17.57 -3.17
N GLU A 101 -2.89 -18.20 -2.02
CA GLU A 101 -2.79 -17.52 -0.71
C GLU A 101 -1.39 -16.95 -0.49
N LYS A 102 -0.35 -17.74 -0.79
CA LYS A 102 1.04 -17.29 -0.70
C LYS A 102 1.35 -16.16 -1.68
N GLU A 103 0.84 -16.24 -2.91
CA GLU A 103 0.98 -15.18 -3.91
C GLU A 103 0.34 -13.88 -3.42
N HIS A 104 -0.89 -13.94 -2.92
CA HIS A 104 -1.59 -12.78 -2.38
C HIS A 104 -0.85 -12.19 -1.16
N LEU A 105 -0.37 -13.05 -0.25
CA LEU A 105 0.42 -12.62 0.90
C LEU A 105 1.75 -11.97 0.46
N MET A 106 2.42 -12.53 -0.54
CA MET A 106 3.64 -11.97 -1.11
C MET A 106 3.37 -10.63 -1.79
N GLN A 107 2.23 -10.47 -2.48
CA GLN A 107 1.83 -9.18 -3.05
C GLN A 107 1.66 -8.12 -1.96
N LEU A 108 0.99 -8.44 -0.84
CA LEU A 108 0.86 -7.55 0.31
C LEU A 108 2.23 -7.19 0.89
N TYR A 109 3.11 -8.18 1.04
CA TYR A 109 4.47 -7.98 1.54
C TYR A 109 5.28 -7.05 0.61
N MET A 110 5.24 -7.29 -0.70
CA MET A 110 5.93 -6.46 -1.70
C MET A 110 5.38 -5.03 -1.73
N GLN A 111 4.07 -4.86 -1.57
CA GLN A 111 3.44 -3.55 -1.47
C GLN A 111 3.93 -2.79 -0.22
N GLN A 112 4.01 -3.47 0.92
CA GLN A 112 4.52 -2.87 2.17
C GLN A 112 6.01 -2.53 2.07
N LEU A 113 6.82 -3.45 1.52
CA LEU A 113 8.25 -3.26 1.34
C LEU A 113 8.53 -2.05 0.44
N GLY A 114 7.75 -1.88 -0.64
CA GLY A 114 7.82 -0.70 -1.50
C GLY A 114 7.60 0.61 -0.74
N LYS A 115 6.58 0.67 0.12
CA LYS A 115 6.29 1.88 0.94
C LYS A 115 7.39 2.17 1.95
N MET A 116 7.94 1.14 2.60
CA MET A 116 9.04 1.28 3.56
C MET A 116 10.31 1.80 2.87
N LEU A 117 10.70 1.19 1.74
CA LEU A 117 11.89 1.59 0.98
C LEU A 117 11.76 2.98 0.35
N GLN A 118 10.53 3.41 0.02
CA GLN A 118 10.28 4.73 -0.58
C GLN A 118 10.42 5.87 0.43
N LYS A 119 10.02 5.66 1.69
CA LYS A 119 10.08 6.66 2.77
C LYS A 119 11.51 7.15 3.03
N ASP A 120 12.48 6.24 3.05
CA ASP A 120 13.90 6.57 3.27
C ASP A 120 14.53 7.25 2.05
N ARG A 121 14.09 6.90 0.83
CA ARG A 121 14.58 7.53 -0.40
C ARG A 121 14.10 8.98 -0.51
N ILE A 122 12.81 9.22 -0.32
CA ILE A 122 12.20 10.57 -0.41
C ILE A 122 12.85 11.51 0.62
N THR A 123 13.05 11.05 1.85
CA THR A 123 13.62 11.87 2.93
C THR A 123 15.04 12.34 2.59
N ARG A 124 15.87 11.45 2.03
CA ARG A 124 17.23 11.80 1.59
C ARG A 124 17.26 12.79 0.43
N TYR A 125 16.46 12.57 -0.61
CA TYR A 125 16.39 13.51 -1.74
C TYR A 125 15.85 14.89 -1.33
N ARG A 126 14.90 14.94 -0.40
CA ARG A 126 14.37 16.20 0.12
C ARG A 126 15.46 17.02 0.82
N LEU A 127 16.31 16.39 1.63
CA LEU A 127 17.42 17.07 2.30
C LEU A 127 18.44 17.61 1.29
N ILE A 128 18.82 16.80 0.29
CA ILE A 128 19.76 17.21 -0.77
C ILE A 128 19.19 18.38 -1.58
N TYR A 129 17.90 18.37 -1.87
CA TYR A 129 17.23 19.47 -2.56
C TYR A 129 17.24 20.76 -1.74
N LEU A 130 16.90 20.69 -0.44
CA LEU A 130 16.92 21.85 0.45
C LEU A 130 18.33 22.45 0.62
N LEU A 131 19.35 21.59 0.75
CA LEU A 131 20.75 22.04 0.82
C LEU A 131 21.20 22.72 -0.47
N ASN A 132 20.85 22.16 -1.64
CA ASN A 132 21.14 22.80 -2.93
C ASN A 132 20.40 24.13 -3.09
N LEU A 133 19.12 24.20 -2.69
CA LEU A 133 18.36 25.44 -2.74
C LEU A 133 19.01 26.53 -1.89
N LEU A 134 19.45 26.17 -0.67
CA LEU A 134 20.17 27.07 0.22
C LEU A 134 21.51 27.50 -0.39
N PHE A 135 22.28 26.57 -0.95
CA PHE A 135 23.55 26.87 -1.61
C PHE A 135 23.38 27.86 -2.77
N VAL A 136 22.42 27.61 -3.67
CA VAL A 136 22.11 28.50 -4.79
C VAL A 136 21.67 29.88 -4.31
N SER A 137 20.86 29.95 -3.24
CA SER A 137 20.43 31.23 -2.68
C SER A 137 21.58 32.04 -2.10
N ILE A 138 22.54 31.40 -1.42
CA ILE A 138 23.73 32.05 -0.89
C ILE A 138 24.62 32.54 -2.04
N SER A 139 24.85 31.69 -3.05
CA SER A 139 25.63 32.08 -4.24
C SER A 139 25.02 33.29 -4.96
N LEU A 140 23.68 33.35 -5.07
CA LEU A 140 22.99 34.48 -5.67
C LEU A 140 23.16 35.76 -4.84
N LEU A 141 23.04 35.67 -3.52
CA LEU A 141 23.25 36.81 -2.62
C LEU A 141 24.68 37.33 -2.68
N LEU A 142 25.68 36.43 -2.72
CA LEU A 142 27.07 36.81 -2.90
C LEU A 142 27.32 37.47 -4.26
N ALA A 143 26.75 36.92 -5.34
CA ALA A 143 26.85 37.52 -6.67
C ALA A 143 26.22 38.93 -6.71
N LEU A 144 25.05 39.11 -6.10
CA LEU A 144 24.43 40.42 -5.95
C LEU A 144 25.33 41.37 -5.14
N GLY A 145 25.88 40.90 -4.02
CA GLY A 145 26.81 41.70 -3.20
C GLY A 145 28.02 42.20 -3.99
N ILE A 146 28.60 41.36 -4.86
CA ILE A 146 29.71 41.72 -5.74
C ILE A 146 29.27 42.74 -6.81
N LEU A 147 28.09 42.57 -7.39
CA LEU A 147 27.54 43.54 -8.35
C LEU A 147 27.31 44.91 -7.71
N PHE A 148 26.71 44.94 -6.53
CA PHE A 148 26.49 46.17 -5.78
C PHE A 148 27.81 46.81 -5.36
N SER A 149 28.79 46.04 -4.86
CA SER A 149 30.08 46.60 -4.45
C SER A 149 30.84 47.24 -5.62
N GLY A 150 30.77 46.64 -6.82
CA GLY A 150 31.29 47.25 -8.04
C GLY A 150 30.64 48.60 -8.35
N PHE A 151 29.31 48.69 -8.21
CA PHE A 151 28.57 49.94 -8.41
C PHE A 151 28.98 51.02 -7.39
N TYR A 152 29.09 50.66 -6.11
CA TYR A 152 29.56 51.57 -5.07
C TYR A 152 30.99 52.05 -5.32
N PHE A 153 31.89 51.16 -5.76
CA PHE A 153 33.27 51.52 -6.06
C PHE A 153 33.38 52.52 -7.21
N ILE A 154 32.66 52.27 -8.32
CA ILE A 154 32.62 53.19 -9.48
C ILE A 154 32.01 54.54 -9.08
N GLY A 155 30.88 54.52 -8.37
CA GLY A 155 30.20 55.73 -7.91
C GLY A 155 31.09 56.55 -6.96
N PHE A 156 31.71 55.91 -5.97
CA PHE A 156 32.60 56.57 -5.02
C PHE A 156 33.84 57.15 -5.69
N GLN A 157 34.46 56.40 -6.60
CA GLN A 157 35.64 56.87 -7.35
C GLN A 157 35.30 58.09 -8.22
N SER A 158 34.12 58.10 -8.85
CA SER A 158 33.66 59.27 -9.62
C SER A 158 33.47 60.51 -8.75
N LEU A 159 32.90 60.36 -7.55
CA LEU A 159 32.73 61.45 -6.58
C LEU A 159 34.09 61.99 -6.12
N TYR A 160 35.04 61.10 -5.83
CA TYR A 160 36.41 61.47 -5.46
C TYR A 160 37.09 62.31 -6.54
N PHE A 161 36.96 61.94 -7.82
CA PHE A 161 37.48 62.74 -8.94
C PHE A 161 36.81 64.11 -9.05
N VAL A 162 35.49 64.20 -8.85
CA VAL A 162 34.79 65.49 -8.83
C VAL A 162 35.31 66.38 -7.71
N VAL A 163 35.46 65.86 -6.50
CA VAL A 163 36.02 66.61 -5.36
C VAL A 163 37.44 67.09 -5.66
N LEU A 164 38.30 66.23 -6.21
CA LEU A 164 39.66 66.61 -6.61
C LEU A 164 39.67 67.69 -7.70
N LEU A 165 38.74 67.64 -8.66
CA LEU A 165 38.60 68.67 -9.68
C LEU A 165 38.22 70.02 -9.05
N PHE A 166 37.26 70.03 -8.11
CA PHE A 166 36.88 71.25 -7.38
C PHE A 166 38.02 71.80 -6.53
N ILE A 167 38.79 70.95 -5.85
CA ILE A 167 39.97 71.37 -5.08
C ILE A 167 41.06 71.91 -6.02
N GLY A 168 41.35 71.19 -7.10
CA GLY A 168 42.39 71.53 -8.06
C GLY A 168 42.10 72.79 -8.87
N ILE A 169 40.84 73.10 -9.16
CA ILE A 169 40.45 74.36 -9.82
C ILE A 169 40.22 75.46 -8.78
N GLY A 170 39.57 75.13 -7.66
CA GLY A 170 39.13 76.07 -6.64
C GLY A 170 40.27 76.71 -5.85
N ILE A 171 41.27 75.93 -5.43
CA ILE A 171 42.41 76.47 -4.65
C ILE A 171 43.20 77.47 -5.49
N PRO A 172 43.69 77.16 -6.71
CA PRO A 172 44.42 78.12 -7.52
C PRO A 172 43.58 79.36 -7.87
N ASN A 173 42.29 79.19 -8.17
CA ASN A 173 41.40 80.32 -8.46
C ASN A 173 41.22 81.24 -7.24
N TYR A 174 41.04 80.67 -6.04
CA TYR A 174 40.95 81.43 -4.79
C TYR A 174 42.24 82.24 -4.54
N PHE A 175 43.41 81.60 -4.70
CA PHE A 175 44.70 82.27 -4.53
C PHE A 175 44.93 83.34 -5.61
N ALA A 176 44.55 83.10 -6.86
CA ALA A 176 44.64 84.08 -7.93
C ALA A 176 43.77 85.31 -7.65
N TRP A 177 42.51 85.10 -7.22
CA TRP A 177 41.62 86.19 -6.83
C TRP A 177 42.16 86.98 -5.64
N ARG A 178 42.66 86.28 -4.62
CA ARG A 178 43.27 86.93 -3.45
C ARG A 178 44.50 87.75 -3.83
N PHE A 179 45.37 87.21 -4.67
CA PHE A 179 46.54 87.93 -5.18
C PHE A 179 46.14 89.18 -5.97
N LEU A 180 45.12 89.09 -6.83
CA LEU A 180 44.58 90.25 -7.55
C LEU A 180 44.01 91.32 -6.62
N LEU A 181 43.31 90.91 -5.55
CA LEU A 181 42.79 91.84 -4.54
C LEU A 181 43.93 92.53 -3.78
N GLU A 182 44.90 91.79 -3.26
CA GLU A 182 46.05 92.36 -2.56
C GLU A 182 46.88 93.28 -3.47
N PHE A 183 47.11 92.89 -4.73
CA PHE A 183 47.78 93.74 -5.71
C PHE A 183 47.02 95.04 -5.98
N SER A 184 45.69 94.98 -6.09
CA SER A 184 44.85 96.17 -6.29
C SER A 184 44.96 97.15 -5.11
N PHE A 185 45.02 96.65 -3.87
CA PHE A 185 45.24 97.47 -2.67
C PHE A 185 46.64 98.07 -2.64
N LEU A 186 47.66 97.31 -3.05
CA LEU A 186 49.04 97.79 -3.09
C LEU A 186 49.23 98.92 -4.12
N VAL A 187 48.58 98.82 -5.28
CA VAL A 187 48.55 99.87 -6.30
C VAL A 187 47.79 101.10 -5.81
N ARG A 188 46.69 100.91 -5.05
CA ARG A 188 45.88 102.01 -4.50
C ARG A 188 46.56 102.73 -3.31
N GLY A 189 47.37 102.02 -2.52
CA GLY A 189 48.08 102.56 -1.35
C GLY A 189 49.33 103.40 -1.66
N ARG A 190 49.78 103.46 -2.93
CA ARG A 190 50.90 104.33 -3.37
C ARG A 190 50.47 105.67 -3.97
N ILE A 191 49.21 106.05 -3.84
CA ILE A 191 48.74 107.38 -4.27
C ILE A 191 48.68 108.27 -3.02
N PRO A 192 49.63 109.21 -2.81
CA PRO A 192 49.54 110.14 -1.69
C PRO A 192 48.34 111.07 -1.88
N THR A 193 47.28 110.85 -1.11
CA THR A 193 46.16 111.77 -1.00
C THR A 193 46.51 112.86 0.01
N ASN A 194 47.24 113.88 -0.43
CA ASN A 194 47.34 115.15 0.29
C ASN A 194 47.54 116.30 -0.71
N TYR A 195 46.46 116.62 -1.42
CA TYR A 195 46.17 117.96 -1.94
C TYR A 195 44.67 118.16 -1.75
N PHE A 196 44.27 119.36 -1.29
CA PHE A 196 42.92 119.82 -0.91
C PHE A 196 42.55 119.73 0.58
N ALA A 197 43.14 120.62 1.38
CA ALA A 197 42.41 121.39 2.38
C ALA A 197 42.98 122.82 2.39
N SER A 198 42.12 123.76 2.03
CA SER A 198 42.26 125.21 2.10
C SER A 198 42.43 125.73 3.52
#